data_AF-A0A6G2U4V7-F1
#
_entry.id   AF-A0A6G2U4V7-F1
#
_cell.length_a   1.000
_cell.length_b   1.000
_cell.length_c   1.000
_cell.angle_alpha   90.00
_cell.angle_beta   90.00
_cell.angle_gamma   90.00
#
_symmetry.space_group_name_H-M   'P 1'
#
loop_
_entity.id
_entity.type
_entity.pdbx_description
1 polymer ?
#
loop_
_entity_poly.entity_id
_entity_poly.type
_entity_poly.pdbx_seq_one_letter_code
_entity_poly.pdbx_strand_id
1 'polypeptide(L)' 'MLRAGVPRGAATAAALRTFTKSGIAPYKCPREIVFHTALPRTPTGKLQRFRLRPGALERGGPALE' A
#
# COMPACT_ATOMS: atom_id res chain seq x y z
N MET A 1 -4.03 0.13 5.89
CA MET A 1 -2.98 0.82 6.68
C MET A 1 -2.28 -0.22 7.51
N LEU A 2 -0.95 -0.26 7.50
CA LEU A 2 -0.21 -1.08 8.47
C LEU A 2 -0.30 -0.45 9.85
N ARG A 3 -0.27 -1.28 10.89
CA ARG A 3 -0.17 -0.79 12.27
C ARG A 3 1.19 -0.11 12.49
N ALA A 4 1.25 0.79 13.46
CA ALA A 4 2.52 1.40 13.89
C ALA A 4 3.53 0.32 14.28
N GLY A 5 4.81 0.56 13.98
CA GLY A 5 5.90 -0.38 14.27
C GLY A 5 6.08 -1.52 13.26
N VAL A 6 5.17 -1.71 12.30
CA VAL A 6 5.35 -2.73 11.24
C VAL A 6 6.30 -2.19 10.15
N PRO A 7 7.43 -2.86 9.88
CA PRO A 7 8.37 -2.41 8.87
C PRO A 7 7.75 -2.46 7.47
N ARG A 8 7.96 -1.42 6.68
CA ARG A 8 7.47 -1.29 5.30
C ARG A 8 8.54 -1.74 4.32
N GLY A 9 8.80 -3.04 4.30
CA GLY A 9 9.90 -3.61 3.52
C GLY A 9 9.58 -4.96 2.89
N ALA A 10 10.58 -5.53 2.21
CA ALA A 10 10.45 -6.77 1.45
C ALA A 10 9.92 -7.95 2.29
N ALA A 11 10.37 -8.07 3.55
CA ALA A 11 9.91 -9.12 4.46
C ALA A 11 8.39 -9.05 4.70
N THR A 12 7.87 -7.86 5.00
CA THR A 12 6.43 -7.63 5.21
C THR A 12 5.64 -7.86 3.93
N ALA A 13 6.15 -7.42 2.78
CA ALA A 13 5.50 -7.68 1.48
C ALA A 13 5.44 -9.18 1.17
N ALA A 14 6.50 -9.93 1.45
CA ALA A 14 6.52 -11.38 1.28
C ALA A 14 5.49 -12.06 2.20
N ALA A 15 5.43 -11.67 3.47
CA ALA A 15 4.44 -12.19 4.42
C ALA A 15 2.99 -11.92 3.95
N LEU A 16 2.70 -10.71 3.47
CA LEU A 16 1.38 -10.35 2.93
C LEU A 16 1.02 -11.14 1.68
N ARG A 17 1.99 -11.37 0.77
CA ARG A 17 1.80 -12.23 -0.42
C ARG A 17 1.52 -13.67 -0.03
N THR A 18 2.26 -14.24 0.92
CA THR A 18 2.02 -15.59 1.41
C THR A 18 0.62 -15.72 2.01
N PHE A 19 0.22 -14.76 2.84
CA PHE A 19 -1.11 -14.72 3.44
C PHE A 19 -2.23 -14.65 2.40
N THR A 20 -2.07 -13.83 1.36
CA THR A 20 -3.08 -13.75 0.29
C THR A 20 -3.14 -15.04 -0.53
N LYS A 21 -2.00 -15.66 -0.85
CA LYS A 21 -1.98 -16.94 -1.56
C LYS A 21 -2.73 -18.06 -0.84
N SER A 22 -2.72 -18.08 0.50
CA SER A 22 -3.47 -19.06 1.27
C SER A 22 -4.96 -18.74 1.42
N GLY A 23 -5.35 -17.46 1.28
CA GLY A 23 -6.71 -17.00 1.59
C GLY A 23 -7.59 -16.65 0.39
N ILE A 24 -7.01 -16.39 -0.78
CA ILE A 24 -7.75 -15.98 -1.98
C ILE A 24 -7.25 -16.70 -3.24
N ALA A 25 -8.11 -16.74 -4.27
CA ALA A 25 -7.76 -17.34 -5.55
C ALA A 25 -6.49 -16.69 -6.17
N PRO A 26 -5.65 -17.46 -6.88
CA PRO A 26 -4.36 -16.98 -7.39
C PRO A 26 -4.44 -15.69 -8.21
N TYR A 27 -5.47 -15.53 -9.03
CA TYR A 27 -5.65 -14.33 -9.87
C TYR A 27 -6.00 -13.06 -9.08
N LYS A 28 -6.46 -13.21 -7.83
CA LYS A 28 -6.74 -12.08 -6.93
C LYS A 28 -5.51 -11.69 -6.10
N CYS A 29 -4.44 -12.48 -6.12
CA CYS A 29 -3.24 -12.18 -5.38
C CYS A 29 -2.54 -10.94 -5.99
N PRO A 30 -2.14 -9.96 -5.16
CA PRO A 30 -1.49 -8.76 -5.65
C PRO A 30 -0.14 -9.11 -6.29
N ARG A 31 0.11 -8.56 -7.49
CA ARG A 31 1.40 -8.67 -8.19
C ARG A 31 2.47 -7.81 -7.53
N GLU A 32 2.07 -6.65 -7.00
CA GLU A 32 2.93 -5.69 -6.33
C GLU A 32 2.27 -5.22 -5.02
N ILE A 33 3.10 -4.98 -4.01
CA ILE A 33 2.68 -4.39 -2.74
C ILE A 33 3.52 -3.13 -2.53
N VAL A 34 2.87 -1.97 -2.67
CA VAL A 34 3.50 -0.66 -2.45
C VAL A 34 3.10 -0.13 -1.08
N PHE A 35 4.09 0.27 -0.30
CA PHE A 35 3.86 0.90 0.99
C PHE A 35 3.89 2.43 0.85
N HIS A 36 2.80 3.08 1.26
CA HIS A 36 2.72 4.53 1.38
C HIS A 36 2.77 4.95 2.85
N THR A 37 3.26 6.17 3.07
CA THR A 37 3.25 6.81 4.40
C THR A 37 1.82 7.09 4.86
N ALA A 38 1.00 7.60 3.94
CA ALA A 38 -0.41 7.85 4.12
C ALA A 38 -1.18 7.55 2.82
N LEU A 39 -2.48 7.29 2.95
CA LEU A 39 -3.38 7.13 1.82
C LEU A 39 -3.95 8.51 1.50
N PRO A 40 -3.90 8.96 0.24
CA PRO A 40 -4.38 10.28 -0.13
C PRO A 40 -5.90 10.33 0.06
N ARG A 41 -6.37 11.25 0.90
CA ARG A 41 -7.79 11.40 1.23
C ARG A 41 -8.26 12.83 1.03
N THR A 42 -9.55 13.00 0.78
CA THR A 42 -10.22 14.31 0.83
C THR A 42 -10.33 14.78 2.28
N PRO A 43 -10.66 16.06 2.53
CA PRO A 43 -10.98 16.55 3.87
C PRO A 43 -12.10 15.78 4.56
N THR A 44 -13.05 15.27 3.77
CA THR A 44 -14.14 14.39 4.21
C THR A 44 -13.74 12.91 4.36
N GLY A 45 -12.46 12.57 4.21
CA GLY A 45 -11.91 11.24 4.42
C GLY A 45 -12.02 10.26 3.24
N LYS A 46 -12.59 10.68 2.10
CA LYS A 46 -12.73 9.82 0.91
C LYS A 46 -11.37 9.56 0.27
N LEU A 47 -11.11 8.32 -0.14
CA LEU A 47 -9.85 7.95 -0.79
C LEU A 47 -9.75 8.59 -2.19
N GLN A 48 -8.69 9.34 -2.44
CA GLN A 48 -8.38 9.94 -3.74
C GLN A 48 -7.65 8.93 -4.63
N ARG A 49 -8.37 7.91 -5.10
CA ARG A 49 -7.80 6.77 -5.87
C ARG A 49 -7.01 7.19 -7.12
N PHE A 50 -7.38 8.31 -7.76
CA PHE A 50 -6.68 8.80 -8.95
C PHE A 50 -5.22 9.14 -8.67
N ARG A 51 -4.88 9.53 -7.43
CA ARG A 51 -3.50 9.80 -7.02
C ARG A 51 -2.71 8.49 -6.89
N LEU A 52 -3.34 7.38 -6.51
CA LEU A 52 -2.67 6.08 -6.38
C LEU A 52 -2.30 5.41 -7.71
N ARG A 53 -2.53 6.05 -8.85
CA ARG A 53 -2.20 5.50 -10.16
C ARG A 53 -0.68 5.58 -10.41
N PRO A 54 -0.10 4.59 -11.12
CA PRO A 54 1.30 4.66 -11.53
C PRO A 54 1.59 5.97 -12.27
N GLY A 55 2.65 6.68 -11.87
CA GLY A 55 3.03 7.99 -12.42
C GLY A 55 2.29 9.22 -11.85
N ALA A 56 1.21 9.03 -11.08
CA ALA A 56 0.52 10.13 -10.38
C ALA A 56 1.11 10.41 -8.98
N LEU A 57 1.86 9.46 -8.42
CA LEU A 57 2.62 9.61 -7.19
C LEU A 57 4.04 9.13 -7.46
N GLU A 58 4.92 10.08 -7.78
CA GLU A 58 6.36 9.84 -7.71
C GLU A 58 6.72 9.35 -6.30
N ARG A 59 7.54 8.30 -6.27
CA ARG A 59 8.07 7.56 -5.12
C ARG A 59 8.09 8.37 -3.82
N GLY A 60 7.37 7.88 -2.80
CA GLY A 60 7.39 8.33 -1.41
C GLY A 60 8.29 9.54 -1.09
N GLY A 61 7.82 10.74 -1.46
CA GLY A 61 8.40 11.99 -0.98
C GLY A 61 8.16 12.13 0.53
N PRO A 62 9.03 12.88 1.25
CA PRO A 62 9.13 12.82 2.70
C PRO A 62 7.82 13.25 3.36
N ALA A 63 7.61 12.74 4.58
CA ALA A 63 6.59 13.26 5.47
C ALA A 63 6.77 14.78 5.56
N LEU A 64 5.77 15.53 5.10
CA LEU A 64 5.70 16.96 5.35
C LEU A 64 5.47 17.12 6.86
N GLU A 65 6.44 17.75 7.52
CA GLU A 65 6.28 18.36 8.85
C GLU A 65 5.26 19.50 8.80
#